data_AF-A0A2H0G5N7-F1
#
_entry.id   AF-A0A2H0G5N7-F1
#
_cell.length_a   1.000
_cell.length_b   1.000
_cell.length_c   1.000
_cell.angle_alpha   90.00
_cell.angle_beta   90.00
_cell.angle_gamma   90.00
#
_symmetry.space_group_name_H-M   'P 1'
#
loop_
_entity.id
_entity.type
_entity.pdbx_description
1 polymer ?
#
loop_
_entity_poly.entity_id
_entity_poly.type
_entity_poly.pdbx_seq_one_letter_code
_entity_poly.pdbx_strand_id
1 'polypeptide(L)'
;MTSQDIFNWLFVLSPLIVGSTIFFLKYELAVAKIDRLDAWLIEKYEATRVKDGAFNVYVIQPLLWMLTRVMTKTESMPDAFLRSGIRVTAYAYITALVIYMLIFAVALVLTVVFLMVLFWLIAEFSEQNGAQSSSSEIVTSRERESLFGDKYTEHLNGQGEVIGESRERESLFGGKYTEHQNGRGEVIGESHERESFFGGKYTEHQNDQGEVVGESRKQEGLFGDQYTETKSK
;
A
#
# COMPACT_ATOMS: atom_id res chain seq x y z
N MET A 1 -14.78 25.52 20.63
CA MET A 1 -15.54 24.47 21.31
C MET A 1 -14.77 23.18 21.10
N THR A 2 -14.15 22.66 22.16
CA THR A 2 -13.27 21.49 22.08
C THR A 2 -14.11 20.21 22.03
N SER A 3 -13.54 19.10 21.53
CA SER A 3 -14.24 17.81 21.50
C SER A 3 -14.66 17.31 22.90
N GLN A 4 -13.96 17.74 23.96
CA GLN A 4 -14.34 17.48 25.35
C GLN A 4 -15.57 18.28 25.79
N ASP A 5 -15.72 19.53 25.32
CA ASP A 5 -16.90 20.35 25.64
C ASP A 5 -18.16 19.71 25.06
N ILE A 6 -18.10 19.20 23.83
CA ILE A 6 -19.23 18.52 23.18
C ILE A 6 -19.67 17.30 24.00
N PHE A 7 -18.73 16.50 24.50
CA PHE A 7 -19.04 15.29 25.28
C PHE A 7 -19.66 15.63 26.64
N ASN A 8 -19.15 16.66 27.31
CA ASN A 8 -19.68 17.13 28.59
C ASN A 8 -21.10 17.69 28.44
N TRP A 9 -21.35 18.48 27.38
CA TRP A 9 -22.70 18.98 27.08
C TRP A 9 -23.67 17.84 26.73
N LEU A 10 -23.23 16.83 25.99
CA LEU A 10 -24.04 15.66 25.66
C LEU A 10 -24.43 14.86 26.91
N PHE A 11 -23.51 14.70 27.86
CA PHE A 11 -23.75 14.01 29.12
C PHE A 11 -24.76 14.77 30.00
N VAL A 12 -24.61 16.08 30.13
CA VAL A 12 -25.51 16.95 30.92
C VAL A 12 -26.92 17.03 30.30
N LEU A 13 -27.04 17.00 28.98
CA LEU A 13 -28.34 17.02 28.29
C LEU A 13 -29.00 15.64 28.19
N SER A 14 -28.28 14.55 28.47
CA SER A 14 -28.80 13.18 28.36
C SER A 14 -30.11 12.94 29.16
N PRO A 15 -30.29 13.45 30.40
CA PRO A 15 -31.54 13.23 31.14
C PRO A 15 -32.72 14.00 30.53
N LEU A 16 -32.45 15.15 29.89
CA LEU A 16 -33.45 15.98 29.23
C LEU A 16 -33.86 15.37 27.88
N ILE A 17 -32.92 14.76 27.17
CA ILE A 17 -33.19 13.97 25.95
C ILE A 17 -34.03 12.74 26.31
N VAL A 18 -33.65 11.99 27.34
CA VAL A 18 -34.40 10.81 27.81
C VAL A 18 -35.80 11.22 28.30
N GLY A 19 -35.90 12.29 29.09
CA GLY A 19 -37.18 12.82 29.58
C GLY A 19 -38.10 13.34 28.45
N SER A 20 -37.54 14.03 27.45
CA SER A 20 -38.27 14.46 26.25
C SER A 20 -38.78 13.26 25.44
N THR A 21 -37.96 12.23 25.31
CA THR A 21 -38.35 10.98 24.64
C THR A 21 -39.50 10.28 25.37
N ILE A 22 -39.47 10.24 26.70
CA ILE A 22 -40.56 9.72 27.55
C ILE A 22 -41.83 10.57 27.44
N PHE A 23 -41.71 11.89 27.33
CA PHE A 23 -42.86 12.79 27.16
C PHE A 23 -43.56 12.58 25.81
N PHE A 24 -42.80 12.39 24.73
CA PHE A 24 -43.33 12.06 23.40
C PHE A 24 -44.03 10.69 23.36
N LEU A 25 -43.67 9.76 24.26
CA LEU A 25 -44.29 8.43 24.33
C LEU A 25 -45.72 8.44 24.85
N LYS A 26 -46.19 9.50 25.52
CA LYS A 26 -47.61 9.62 25.93
C LYS A 26 -48.55 10.09 24.82
N TYR A 27 -48.04 10.38 23.63
CA TYR A 27 -48.86 10.88 22.52
C TYR A 27 -49.40 9.69 21.73
N GLU A 28 -50.72 9.45 21.75
CA GLU A 28 -51.36 8.36 20.98
C GLU A 28 -51.04 8.43 19.47
N LEU A 29 -50.85 9.65 18.97
CA LEU A 29 -50.41 9.95 17.61
C LEU A 29 -48.99 9.42 17.30
N ALA A 30 -48.11 9.34 18.30
CA ALA A 30 -46.78 8.75 18.15
C ALA A 30 -46.87 7.22 18.07
N VAL A 31 -47.69 6.60 18.92
CA VAL A 31 -47.95 5.14 18.90
C VAL A 31 -48.49 4.71 17.54
N ALA A 32 -49.52 5.41 17.03
CA ALA A 32 -50.10 5.11 15.71
C ALA A 32 -49.10 5.29 14.55
N LYS A 33 -48.16 6.24 14.65
CA LYS A 33 -47.09 6.41 13.66
C LYS A 33 -46.07 5.27 13.70
N ILE A 34 -45.74 4.77 14.90
CA ILE A 34 -44.84 3.64 15.08
C ILE A 34 -45.48 2.37 14.52
N ASP A 35 -46.76 2.12 14.78
CA ASP A 35 -47.47 0.95 14.22
C ASP A 35 -47.52 0.99 12.68
N ARG A 36 -47.67 2.18 12.08
CA ARG A 36 -47.57 2.35 10.61
C ARG A 36 -46.16 2.09 10.10
N LEU A 37 -45.15 2.53 10.83
CA LEU A 37 -43.74 2.28 10.50
C LEU A 37 -43.42 0.79 10.59
N ASP A 38 -43.99 0.09 11.57
CA ASP A 38 -43.85 -1.36 11.73
C ASP A 38 -44.47 -2.12 10.55
N ALA A 39 -45.71 -1.75 10.15
CA ALA A 39 -46.37 -2.32 8.98
C ALA A 39 -45.56 -2.09 7.69
N TRP A 40 -45.06 -0.87 7.49
CA TRP A 40 -44.21 -0.54 6.34
C TRP A 40 -42.89 -1.32 6.34
N LEU A 41 -42.26 -1.51 7.50
CA LEU A 41 -41.01 -2.27 7.62
C LEU A 41 -41.20 -3.75 7.26
N ILE A 42 -42.32 -4.35 7.67
CA ILE A 42 -42.67 -5.73 7.30
C ILE A 42 -42.88 -5.83 5.79
N GLU A 43 -43.69 -4.93 5.21
CA GLU A 43 -43.92 -4.87 3.77
C GLU A 43 -42.61 -4.70 2.99
N LYS A 44 -41.71 -3.82 3.47
CA LYS A 44 -40.40 -3.63 2.85
C LYS A 44 -39.52 -4.85 2.97
N TYR A 45 -39.49 -5.51 4.12
CA TYR A 45 -38.71 -6.74 4.32
C TYR A 45 -39.13 -7.83 3.33
N GLU A 46 -40.44 -8.06 3.19
CA GLU A 46 -40.98 -9.03 2.23
C GLU A 46 -40.69 -8.64 0.78
N ALA A 47 -40.87 -7.36 0.42
CA ALA A 47 -40.54 -6.85 -0.91
C ALA A 47 -39.04 -6.97 -1.23
N THR A 48 -38.17 -6.86 -0.23
CA THR A 48 -36.72 -7.02 -0.39
C THR A 48 -36.28 -8.48 -0.47
N ARG A 49 -37.05 -9.47 -0.01
CA ARG A 49 -36.69 -10.89 -0.17
C ARG A 49 -36.75 -11.36 -1.63
N VAL A 50 -37.49 -10.67 -2.49
CA VAL A 50 -37.69 -11.03 -3.90
C VAL A 50 -36.70 -10.31 -4.83
N LYS A 51 -35.95 -9.33 -4.32
CA LYS A 51 -35.03 -8.52 -5.14
C LYS A 51 -33.60 -9.06 -5.08
N ASP A 52 -33.11 -9.55 -6.22
CA ASP A 52 -31.73 -9.96 -6.40
C ASP A 52 -30.81 -8.74 -6.57
N GLY A 53 -30.12 -8.36 -5.51
CA GLY A 53 -29.09 -7.32 -5.56
C GLY A 53 -28.12 -7.45 -4.40
N ALA A 54 -26.81 -7.38 -4.66
CA ALA A 54 -25.78 -7.55 -3.64
C ALA A 54 -25.95 -6.57 -2.47
N PHE A 55 -26.23 -5.29 -2.74
CA PHE A 55 -26.52 -4.31 -1.70
C PHE A 55 -27.76 -4.67 -0.87
N ASN A 56 -28.80 -5.17 -1.52
CA ASN A 56 -30.03 -5.56 -0.86
C ASN A 56 -29.79 -6.76 0.08
N VAL A 57 -29.04 -7.76 -0.38
CA VAL A 57 -28.70 -8.97 0.39
C VAL A 57 -27.76 -8.67 1.56
N TYR A 58 -26.71 -7.86 1.35
CA TYR A 58 -25.66 -7.65 2.36
C TYR A 58 -25.92 -6.48 3.32
N VAL A 59 -26.71 -5.49 2.92
CA VAL A 59 -26.91 -4.27 3.72
C VAL A 59 -28.35 -4.14 4.19
N ILE A 60 -29.31 -4.20 3.26
CA ILE A 60 -30.72 -3.90 3.57
C ILE A 60 -31.41 -5.07 4.29
N GLN A 61 -31.23 -6.29 3.80
CA GLN A 61 -31.86 -7.48 4.37
C GLN A 61 -31.45 -7.75 5.83
N PRO A 62 -30.16 -7.74 6.22
CA PRO A 62 -29.78 -7.92 7.62
C PRO A 62 -30.28 -6.78 8.52
N LEU A 63 -30.33 -5.55 8.01
CA LEU A 63 -30.87 -4.39 8.74
C LEU A 63 -32.37 -4.53 9.01
N LEU A 64 -33.15 -4.88 7.99
CA LEU A 64 -34.59 -5.11 8.12
C LEU A 64 -34.88 -6.36 8.98
N TRP A 65 -34.06 -7.40 8.88
CA TRP A 65 -34.14 -8.56 9.75
C TRP A 65 -33.89 -8.19 11.22
N MET A 66 -32.90 -7.34 11.51
CA MET A 66 -32.63 -6.87 12.87
C MET A 66 -33.78 -6.03 13.42
N LEU A 67 -34.36 -5.12 12.62
CA LEU A 67 -35.51 -4.30 13.01
C LEU A 67 -36.77 -5.14 13.29
N THR A 68 -37.10 -6.08 12.42
CA THR A 68 -38.24 -7.00 12.63
C THR A 68 -38.04 -7.90 13.84
N ARG A 69 -36.79 -8.25 14.19
CA ARG A 69 -36.49 -9.01 15.41
C ARG A 69 -36.85 -8.25 16.68
N VAL A 70 -36.65 -6.94 16.72
CA VAL A 70 -37.07 -6.08 17.85
C VAL A 70 -38.59 -6.09 17.99
N MET A 71 -39.34 -6.04 16.88
CA MET A 71 -40.81 -6.10 16.91
C MET A 71 -41.29 -7.41 17.54
N THR A 72 -40.82 -8.56 17.04
CA THR A 72 -41.24 -9.87 17.55
C THR A 72 -40.94 -10.06 19.05
N LYS A 73 -39.84 -9.49 19.56
CA LYS A 73 -39.51 -9.55 21.00
C LYS A 73 -40.34 -8.61 21.87
N THR A 74 -40.81 -7.50 21.30
CA THR A 74 -41.59 -6.48 22.04
C THR A 74 -43.09 -6.73 21.97
N GLU A 75 -43.55 -7.62 21.09
CA GLU A 75 -44.96 -8.03 20.99
C GLU A 75 -45.49 -8.73 22.24
N SER A 76 -44.63 -9.41 23.02
CA SER A 76 -45.02 -10.07 24.27
C SER A 76 -45.32 -9.10 25.42
N MET A 77 -45.12 -7.79 25.23
CA MET A 77 -45.34 -6.78 26.26
C MET A 77 -46.80 -6.28 26.26
N PRO A 78 -47.50 -6.35 27.41
CA PRO A 78 -48.92 -5.99 27.50
C PRO A 78 -49.18 -4.47 27.46
N ASP A 79 -48.20 -3.64 27.84
CA ASP A 79 -48.34 -2.18 27.83
C ASP A 79 -47.91 -1.59 26.48
N ALA A 80 -48.84 -0.92 25.80
CA ALA A 80 -48.63 -0.28 24.50
C ALA A 80 -47.62 0.88 24.56
N PHE A 81 -47.56 1.61 25.68
CA PHE A 81 -46.64 2.75 25.86
C PHE A 81 -45.21 2.27 26.10
N LEU A 82 -45.04 1.24 26.91
CA LEU A 82 -43.71 0.63 27.13
C LEU A 82 -43.18 0.00 25.84
N ARG A 83 -44.06 -0.69 25.09
CA ARG A 83 -43.73 -1.34 23.82
C ARG A 83 -43.26 -0.33 22.77
N SER A 84 -44.02 0.75 22.58
CA SER A 84 -43.65 1.83 21.65
C SER A 84 -42.35 2.52 22.06
N GLY A 85 -42.12 2.73 23.37
CA GLY A 85 -40.88 3.32 23.90
C GLY A 85 -39.63 2.51 23.59
N ILE A 86 -39.70 1.21 23.83
CA ILE A 86 -38.58 0.31 23.56
C ILE A 86 -38.31 0.23 22.05
N ARG A 87 -39.36 0.18 21.21
CA ARG A 87 -39.21 0.17 19.74
C ARG A 87 -38.55 1.45 19.22
N VAL A 88 -39.00 2.63 19.65
CA VAL A 88 -38.40 3.91 19.23
C VAL A 88 -36.93 3.98 19.60
N THR A 89 -36.60 3.61 20.84
CA THR A 89 -35.21 3.66 21.32
C THR A 89 -34.33 2.66 20.57
N ALA A 90 -34.85 1.46 20.29
CA ALA A 90 -34.15 0.46 19.50
C ALA A 90 -33.94 0.91 18.05
N TYR A 91 -34.95 1.52 17.41
CA TYR A 91 -34.83 2.04 16.05
C TYR A 91 -33.82 3.18 15.95
N ALA A 92 -33.83 4.09 16.93
CA ALA A 92 -32.84 5.16 17.01
C ALA A 92 -31.42 4.60 17.15
N TYR A 93 -31.23 3.60 18.03
CA TYR A 93 -29.94 2.95 18.23
C TYR A 93 -29.43 2.23 16.98
N ILE A 94 -30.28 1.41 16.34
CA ILE A 94 -29.93 0.69 15.11
C ILE A 94 -29.59 1.67 14.00
N THR A 95 -30.37 2.75 13.84
CA THR A 95 -30.11 3.79 12.84
C THR A 95 -28.76 4.46 13.08
N ALA A 96 -28.46 4.83 14.33
CA ALA A 96 -27.17 5.42 14.69
C ALA A 96 -26.00 4.46 14.41
N LEU A 97 -26.16 3.17 14.71
CA LEU A 97 -25.16 2.14 14.42
C LEU A 97 -24.90 1.99 12.92
N VAL A 98 -25.94 2.02 12.10
CA VAL A 98 -25.83 1.93 10.64
C VAL A 98 -25.11 3.15 10.06
N ILE A 99 -25.45 4.36 10.52
CA ILE A 99 -24.75 5.59 10.13
C ILE A 99 -23.27 5.50 10.52
N TYR A 100 -22.97 5.05 11.74
CA TYR A 100 -21.59 4.84 12.19
C TYR A 100 -20.83 3.85 11.30
N MET A 101 -21.43 2.70 10.97
CA MET A 101 -20.84 1.70 10.09
C MET A 101 -20.57 2.25 8.68
N LEU A 102 -21.46 3.09 8.14
CA LEU A 102 -21.27 3.75 6.84
C LEU A 102 -20.11 4.75 6.88
N ILE A 103 -20.04 5.59 7.92
CA ILE A 103 -18.93 6.53 8.10
C ILE A 103 -17.61 5.77 8.22
N PHE A 104 -17.58 4.69 9.02
CA PHE A 104 -16.41 3.85 9.17
C PHE A 104 -15.98 3.21 7.84
N ALA A 105 -16.92 2.67 7.06
CA ALA A 105 -16.63 2.10 5.75
C ALA A 105 -16.03 3.15 4.79
N VAL A 106 -16.59 4.36 4.74
CA VAL A 106 -16.05 5.47 3.93
C VAL A 106 -14.64 5.85 4.40
N ALA A 107 -14.42 5.99 5.71
CA ALA A 107 -13.10 6.30 6.26
C ALA A 107 -12.07 5.22 5.92
N LEU A 108 -12.45 3.95 5.95
CA LEU A 108 -11.60 2.83 5.56
C LEU A 108 -11.22 2.92 4.07
N VAL A 109 -12.18 3.17 3.18
CA VAL A 109 -11.90 3.36 1.75
C VAL A 109 -10.95 4.53 1.53
N LEU A 110 -11.20 5.68 2.17
CA LEU A 110 -10.31 6.84 2.07
C LEU A 110 -8.90 6.54 2.59
N THR A 111 -8.78 5.77 3.66
CA THR A 111 -7.49 5.34 4.20
C THR A 111 -6.74 4.45 3.23
N VAL A 112 -7.42 3.48 2.61
CA VAL A 112 -6.81 2.61 1.59
C VAL A 112 -6.36 3.42 0.38
N VAL A 113 -7.20 4.33 -0.13
CA VAL A 113 -6.83 5.23 -1.24
C VAL A 113 -5.64 6.11 -0.87
N PHE A 114 -5.64 6.67 0.34
CA PHE A 114 -4.52 7.47 0.84
C PHE A 114 -3.22 6.64 0.90
N LEU A 115 -3.29 5.40 1.41
CA LEU A 115 -2.13 4.50 1.43
C LEU A 115 -1.67 4.15 0.02
N MET A 116 -2.58 3.90 -0.93
CA MET A 116 -2.21 3.66 -2.33
C MET A 116 -1.47 4.85 -2.94
N VAL A 117 -1.97 6.07 -2.71
CA VAL A 117 -1.30 7.31 -3.15
C VAL A 117 0.04 7.49 -2.46
N LEU A 118 0.12 7.22 -1.15
CA LEU A 118 1.36 7.31 -0.39
C LEU A 118 2.40 6.31 -0.91
N PHE A 119 2.02 5.06 -1.16
CA PHE A 119 2.90 4.05 -1.75
C PHE A 119 3.35 4.45 -3.15
N TRP A 120 2.46 4.99 -3.97
CA TRP A 120 2.82 5.50 -5.29
C TRP A 120 3.82 6.66 -5.21
N LEU A 121 3.62 7.62 -4.30
CA LEU A 121 4.57 8.72 -4.06
C LEU A 121 5.93 8.22 -3.53
N ILE A 122 5.92 7.22 -2.64
CA ILE A 122 7.16 6.59 -2.14
C ILE A 122 7.87 5.87 -3.27
N ALA A 123 7.15 5.15 -4.14
CA ALA A 123 7.75 4.47 -5.30
C ALA A 123 8.37 5.48 -6.27
N GLU A 124 7.66 6.56 -6.59
CA GLU A 124 8.17 7.64 -7.45
C GLU A 124 9.42 8.31 -6.84
N PHE A 125 9.38 8.63 -5.55
CA PHE A 125 10.54 9.19 -4.85
C PHE A 125 11.68 8.17 -4.71
N SER A 126 11.36 6.88 -4.61
CA SER A 126 12.33 5.79 -4.63
C SER A 126 12.94 5.58 -6.00
N GLU A 127 12.26 5.90 -7.09
CA GLU A 127 12.82 5.85 -8.44
C GLU A 127 13.77 7.03 -8.66
N GLN A 128 13.41 8.20 -8.13
CA GLN A 128 14.28 9.38 -8.15
C GLN A 128 15.54 9.23 -7.28
N ASN A 129 15.45 8.52 -6.14
CA ASN A 129 16.62 8.19 -5.29
C ASN A 129 17.28 6.85 -5.65
N GLY A 130 16.59 5.96 -6.36
CA GLY A 130 17.11 4.69 -6.88
C GLY A 130 17.97 4.89 -8.12
N ALA A 131 17.78 6.02 -8.82
CA ALA A 131 18.76 6.58 -9.77
C ALA A 131 19.97 7.24 -9.08
N GLN A 132 20.07 7.11 -7.75
CA GLN A 132 21.28 7.40 -6.97
C GLN A 132 21.84 6.12 -6.34
N SER A 133 21.74 4.98 -7.03
CA SER A 133 22.93 4.14 -7.13
C SER A 133 23.98 5.02 -7.78
N SER A 134 24.93 5.52 -6.99
CA SER A 134 25.99 6.42 -7.41
C SER A 134 26.81 5.81 -8.55
N SER A 135 26.30 5.88 -9.78
CA SER A 135 27.10 6.17 -10.95
C SER A 135 27.69 7.55 -10.69
N SER A 136 28.69 7.60 -9.82
CA SER A 136 29.67 8.66 -9.90
C SER A 136 30.17 8.58 -11.33
N GLU A 137 29.71 9.52 -12.15
CA GLU A 137 29.93 9.52 -13.57
C GLU A 137 31.43 9.38 -13.76
N ILE A 138 31.88 8.26 -14.33
CA ILE A 138 33.29 8.06 -14.63
C ILE A 138 33.57 9.01 -15.77
N VAL A 139 33.96 10.23 -15.40
CA VAL A 139 34.26 11.28 -16.37
C VAL A 139 35.58 10.96 -17.05
N THR A 140 36.51 10.31 -16.33
CA THR A 140 37.80 9.94 -16.88
C THR A 140 38.36 8.71 -16.19
N SER A 141 38.99 7.82 -16.97
CA SER A 141 39.81 6.72 -16.48
C SER A 141 41.27 6.97 -16.84
N ARG A 142 42.18 6.62 -15.93
CA ARG A 142 43.63 6.68 -16.19
C ARG A 142 44.32 5.44 -15.67
N GLU A 143 45.27 4.94 -16.45
CA GLU A 143 46.16 3.85 -16.05
C GLU A 143 47.26 4.41 -15.13
N ARG A 144 47.51 3.71 -14.04
CA ARG A 144 48.54 4.00 -13.04
C ARG A 144 49.34 2.74 -12.78
N GLU A 145 50.57 2.95 -12.32
CA GLU A 145 51.47 1.89 -11.91
C GLU A 145 51.72 2.02 -10.41
N SER A 146 51.61 0.92 -9.68
CA SER A 146 51.89 0.84 -8.25
C SER A 146 53.38 0.99 -7.99
N LEU A 147 53.77 1.28 -6.74
CA LEU A 147 55.17 1.34 -6.34
C LEU A 147 55.94 0.02 -6.58
N PHE A 148 55.23 -1.08 -6.81
CA PHE A 148 55.78 -2.42 -7.06
C PHE A 148 55.66 -2.85 -8.53
N GLY A 149 55.21 -1.97 -9.43
CA GLY A 149 55.10 -2.23 -10.87
C GLY A 149 53.74 -2.80 -11.32
N ASP A 150 52.78 -2.94 -10.42
CA ASP A 150 51.44 -3.45 -10.78
C ASP A 150 50.61 -2.36 -11.43
N LYS A 151 50.02 -2.65 -12.58
CA LYS A 151 49.18 -1.70 -13.30
C LYS A 151 47.74 -1.76 -12.82
N TYR A 152 47.12 -0.60 -12.65
CA TYR A 152 45.72 -0.47 -12.25
C TYR A 152 45.07 0.74 -12.93
N THR A 153 43.76 0.70 -13.12
CA THR A 153 43.00 1.81 -13.71
C THR A 153 42.22 2.52 -12.63
N GLU A 154 42.45 3.82 -12.44
CA GLU A 154 41.64 4.67 -11.56
C GLU A 154 40.45 5.23 -12.34
N HIS A 155 39.27 5.18 -11.73
CA HIS A 155 38.05 5.83 -12.21
C HIS A 155 37.83 7.10 -11.40
N LEU A 156 37.69 8.24 -12.08
CA LEU A 156 37.53 9.54 -11.44
C LEU A 156 36.15 10.15 -11.71
N ASN A 157 35.60 10.83 -10.72
CA ASN A 157 34.38 11.64 -10.89
C ASN A 157 34.69 12.96 -11.61
N GLY A 158 33.64 13.74 -11.92
CA GLY A 158 33.78 15.06 -12.57
C GLY A 158 34.53 16.12 -11.74
N GLN A 159 34.86 15.83 -10.48
CA GLN A 159 35.68 16.68 -9.61
C GLN A 159 37.15 16.22 -9.55
N GLY A 160 37.50 15.12 -10.23
CA GLY A 160 38.84 14.54 -10.24
C GLY A 160 39.17 13.71 -9.00
N GLU A 161 38.17 13.28 -8.23
CA GLU A 161 38.35 12.38 -7.09
C GLU A 161 38.25 10.92 -7.55
N VAL A 162 39.05 10.04 -6.95
CA VAL A 162 39.01 8.60 -7.24
C VAL A 162 37.76 7.99 -6.60
N ILE A 163 36.90 7.43 -7.43
CA ILE A 163 35.63 6.79 -7.04
C ILE A 163 35.70 5.28 -7.10
N GLY A 164 36.71 4.74 -7.79
CA GLY A 164 36.98 3.31 -7.84
C GLY A 164 38.25 2.99 -8.60
N GLU A 165 38.68 1.75 -8.51
CA GLU A 165 39.86 1.23 -9.18
C GLU A 165 39.56 -0.14 -9.82
N SER A 166 40.18 -0.42 -10.95
CA SER A 166 40.12 -1.73 -11.61
C SER A 166 41.52 -2.33 -11.71
N ARG A 167 41.66 -3.61 -11.34
CA ARG A 167 42.94 -4.33 -11.33
C ARG A 167 42.80 -5.68 -12.03
N GLU A 168 43.71 -5.98 -12.95
CA GLU A 168 43.80 -7.32 -13.52
C GLU A 168 44.44 -8.24 -12.48
N ARG A 169 43.77 -9.35 -12.19
CA ARG A 169 44.16 -10.37 -11.23
C ARG A 169 44.21 -11.72 -11.92
N GLU A 170 45.01 -12.62 -11.37
CA GLU A 170 45.07 -14.01 -11.80
C GLU A 170 44.43 -14.88 -10.71
N SER A 171 43.52 -15.75 -11.14
CA SER A 171 42.89 -16.77 -10.29
C SER A 171 43.90 -17.85 -9.94
N LEU A 172 43.66 -18.57 -8.85
CA LEU A 172 44.48 -19.70 -8.39
C LEU A 172 44.67 -20.80 -9.46
N PHE A 173 43.82 -20.84 -10.48
CA PHE A 173 43.87 -21.79 -11.58
C PHE A 173 44.37 -21.18 -12.91
N GLY A 174 45.00 -20.00 -12.88
CA GLY A 174 45.61 -19.35 -14.05
C GLY A 174 44.66 -18.59 -14.96
N GLY A 175 43.39 -18.41 -14.56
CA GLY A 175 42.42 -17.59 -15.27
C GLY A 175 42.53 -16.12 -14.87
N LYS A 176 42.67 -15.22 -15.84
CA LYS A 176 42.72 -13.77 -15.54
C LYS A 176 41.32 -13.18 -15.41
N TYR A 177 41.15 -12.26 -14.48
CA TYR A 177 39.92 -11.52 -14.25
C TYR A 177 40.23 -10.07 -13.87
N THR A 178 39.28 -9.17 -14.06
CA THR A 178 39.41 -7.78 -13.61
C THR A 178 38.58 -7.58 -12.35
N GLU A 179 39.23 -7.21 -11.26
CA GLU A 179 38.59 -6.88 -9.98
C GLU A 179 38.26 -5.37 -9.96
N HIS A 180 37.03 -5.03 -9.59
CA HIS A 180 36.56 -3.65 -9.46
C HIS A 180 36.37 -3.30 -7.99
N GLN A 181 37.04 -2.26 -7.53
CA GLN A 181 36.97 -1.77 -6.16
C GLN A 181 36.35 -0.38 -6.10
N ASN A 182 35.62 -0.09 -5.03
CA ASN A 182 35.12 1.26 -4.75
C ASN A 182 36.23 2.17 -4.18
N GLY A 183 35.96 3.47 -4.00
CA GLY A 183 36.89 4.43 -3.40
C GLY A 183 37.31 4.13 -1.94
N ARG A 184 36.77 3.08 -1.31
CA ARG A 184 37.20 2.58 0.01
C ARG A 184 38.11 1.35 -0.09
N GLY A 185 38.36 0.83 -1.29
CA GLY A 185 39.13 -0.39 -1.53
C GLY A 185 38.35 -1.68 -1.33
N GLU A 186 37.02 -1.60 -1.23
CA GLU A 186 36.16 -2.79 -1.13
C GLU A 186 35.84 -3.29 -2.54
N VAL A 187 35.93 -4.60 -2.77
CA VAL A 187 35.55 -5.23 -4.04
C VAL A 187 34.05 -5.14 -4.21
N ILE A 188 33.61 -4.53 -5.31
CA ILE A 188 32.19 -4.36 -5.67
C ILE A 188 31.77 -5.21 -6.86
N GLY A 189 32.72 -5.87 -7.51
CA GLY A 189 32.44 -6.80 -8.60
C GLY A 189 33.69 -7.26 -9.33
N GLU A 190 33.49 -8.22 -10.22
CA GLU A 190 34.54 -8.83 -11.03
C GLU A 190 34.09 -8.99 -12.47
N SER A 191 35.04 -8.90 -13.40
CA SER A 191 34.81 -9.12 -14.82
C SER A 191 35.68 -10.26 -15.33
N HIS A 192 35.06 -11.27 -15.93
CA HIS A 192 35.71 -12.48 -16.44
C HIS A 192 35.57 -12.56 -17.96
N GLU A 193 36.68 -12.68 -18.70
CA GLU A 193 36.62 -12.97 -20.14
C GLU A 193 36.28 -14.45 -20.34
N ARG A 194 35.17 -14.71 -21.01
CA ARG A 194 34.62 -16.04 -21.27
C ARG A 194 34.48 -16.27 -22.76
N GLU A 195 34.50 -17.54 -23.16
CA GLU A 195 34.19 -17.96 -24.51
C GLU A 195 32.83 -18.65 -24.52
N SER A 196 31.97 -18.26 -25.46
CA SER A 196 30.68 -18.88 -25.69
C SER A 196 30.86 -20.23 -26.38
N PHE A 197 29.90 -21.13 -26.20
CA PHE A 197 29.89 -22.46 -26.83
C PHE A 197 30.09 -22.44 -28.36
N PHE A 198 29.71 -21.33 -29.01
CA PHE A 198 29.85 -21.13 -30.46
C PHE A 198 31.11 -20.35 -30.88
N GLY A 199 32.08 -20.16 -29.98
CA GLY A 199 33.38 -19.52 -30.28
C GLY A 199 33.40 -17.98 -30.22
N GLY A 200 32.40 -17.37 -29.59
CA GLY A 200 32.33 -15.91 -29.39
C GLY A 200 32.81 -15.50 -27.99
N LYS A 201 33.79 -14.61 -27.90
CA LYS A 201 34.26 -14.07 -26.61
C LYS A 201 33.29 -13.04 -26.04
N TYR A 202 33.07 -13.09 -24.73
CA TYR A 202 32.26 -12.12 -23.99
C TYR A 202 32.89 -11.85 -22.63
N THR A 203 32.59 -10.69 -22.05
CA THR A 203 32.98 -10.36 -20.68
C THR A 203 31.75 -10.54 -19.79
N GLU A 204 31.85 -11.41 -18.80
CA GLU A 204 30.82 -11.62 -17.78
C GLU A 204 31.11 -10.71 -16.58
N HIS A 205 30.12 -9.95 -16.13
CA HIS A 205 30.21 -9.06 -14.97
C HIS A 205 29.47 -9.68 -13.79
N GLN A 206 30.18 -9.86 -12.67
CA GLN A 206 29.64 -10.40 -11.42
C GLN A 206 29.65 -9.33 -10.32
N ASN A 207 28.64 -9.35 -9.45
CA ASN A 207 28.63 -8.51 -8.24
C ASN A 207 29.56 -9.06 -7.15
N ASP A 208 29.65 -8.36 -6.03
CA ASP A 208 30.39 -8.74 -4.81
C ASP A 208 29.94 -10.07 -4.19
N GLN A 209 28.77 -10.58 -4.56
CA GLN A 209 28.23 -11.87 -4.15
C GLN A 209 28.52 -13.01 -5.15
N GLY A 210 29.18 -12.70 -6.27
CA GLY A 210 29.49 -13.65 -7.33
C GLY A 210 28.31 -13.95 -8.27
N GLU A 211 27.23 -13.17 -8.20
CA GLU A 211 26.08 -13.29 -9.10
C GLU A 211 26.33 -12.53 -10.39
N VAL A 212 26.00 -13.14 -11.54
CA VAL A 212 26.15 -12.49 -12.85
C VAL A 212 25.10 -11.39 -13.02
N VAL A 213 25.54 -10.14 -13.04
CA VAL A 213 24.70 -8.94 -13.21
C VAL A 213 24.67 -8.43 -14.65
N GLY A 214 25.58 -8.88 -15.50
CA GLY A 214 25.54 -8.55 -16.92
C GLY A 214 26.62 -9.22 -17.76
N GLU A 215 26.51 -9.04 -19.07
CA GLU A 215 27.47 -9.53 -20.06
C GLU A 215 27.76 -8.43 -21.10
N SER A 216 29.01 -8.27 -21.48
CA SER A 216 29.45 -7.36 -22.54
C SER A 216 30.07 -8.12 -23.72
N ARG A 217 29.73 -7.74 -24.95
CA ARG A 217 30.24 -8.37 -26.17
C ARG A 217 30.72 -7.31 -27.15
N LYS A 218 31.92 -7.49 -27.72
CA LYS A 218 32.37 -6.68 -28.85
C LYS A 218 31.62 -7.14 -30.10
N GLN A 219 30.96 -6.20 -30.75
CA GLN A 219 30.21 -6.40 -31.99
C GLN A 219 30.76 -5.49 -33.07
N GLU A 220 30.67 -5.94 -34.31
CA GLU A 220 30.98 -5.14 -35.49
C GLU A 220 29.68 -4.65 -36.10
N GLY A 221 29.53 -3.33 -36.20
CA GLY A 221 28.38 -2.68 -36.81
C GLY A 221 28.37 -2.83 -38.32
N LEU A 222 27.24 -2.53 -38.95
CA LEU A 222 27.00 -2.67 -40.39
C LEU A 222 28.02 -1.91 -41.27
N PHE A 223 28.70 -0.91 -40.71
CA PHE A 223 29.68 -0.06 -41.38
C PHE A 223 31.14 -0.32 -40.95
N GLY A 224 31.41 -1.40 -40.20
CA GLY A 224 32.74 -1.74 -39.68
C GLY A 224 33.10 -1.06 -38.36
N ASP A 225 32.19 -0.27 -37.79
CA ASP A 225 32.38 0.36 -36.48
C ASP A 225 32.30 -0.69 -35.37
N GLN A 226 33.30 -0.76 -34.49
CA GLN A 226 33.25 -1.65 -33.33
C GLN A 226 32.49 -1.00 -32.17
N TYR A 227 31.53 -1.71 -31.60
CA TYR A 227 30.82 -1.28 -30.40
C TYR A 227 30.74 -2.41 -29.38
N THR A 228 30.66 -2.06 -28.11
CA THR A 228 30.42 -3.02 -27.03
C THR A 228 28.94 -3.03 -26.70
N GLU A 229 28.28 -4.16 -26.92
CA GLU A 229 26.91 -4.39 -26.48
C GLU A 229 26.95 -4.95 -25.06
N THR A 230 26.36 -4.23 -24.10
CA THR A 230 26.21 -4.70 -22.72
C THR A 230 24.77 -5.06 -22.45
N LYS A 231 24.53 -6.27 -21.94
CA LYS A 231 23.23 -6.76 -21.49
C LYS A 231 23.27 -6.92 -19.98
N SER A 232 22.49 -6.13 -19.26
CA SER A 232 22.20 -6.35 -17.85
C SER A 232 21.21 -7.51 -17.70
N LYS A 233 21.38 -8.32 -16.65
CA LYS A 233 20.46 -9.43 -16.33
C LYS A 233 19.26 -8.96 -15.52
#